data_AF-A0A2D8HIQ9-F1
#
_entry.id   AF-A0A2D8HIQ9-F1
#
_cell.length_a   1.000
_cell.length_b   1.000
_cell.length_c   1.000
_cell.angle_alpha   90.00
_cell.angle_beta   90.00
_cell.angle_gamma   90.00
#
_symmetry.space_group_name_H-M   'P 1'
#
loop_
_entity.id
_entity.type
_entity.pdbx_description
1 polymer ?
#
loop_
_entity_poly.entity_id
_entity_poly.type
_entity_poly.pdbx_seq_one_letter_code
_entity_poly.pdbx_strand_id
1 'polypeptide(L)'
;MAWIYDTLVQDEEDISGQFAYLFYKHEKRKRAEYLKQTGDSDDEIAIKLRKYQDTVATDPENIKVFKEGGAKRLQDFLQAMQDATLEEARRKFLQEHQEIGQAVRDLDKLVGQKRGLGQRFTSWLLIGMRSWLSTAIWGVFIGCILLLLAWLVAPQGTEEAAKSFWDKAMDGLSHFIDCQKSVAPPECKE
;
A
#
# COMPACT_ATOMS: atom_id res chain seq x y z
N MET A 1 -55.57 24.87 -32.70
CA MET A 1 -55.01 24.11 -31.56
C MET A 1 -53.62 24.66 -31.33
N ALA A 2 -53.36 25.26 -30.17
CA ALA A 2 -52.00 25.62 -29.79
C ALA A 2 -51.22 24.33 -29.55
N TRP A 3 -50.01 24.24 -30.10
CA TRP A 3 -49.11 23.15 -29.78
C TRP A 3 -48.53 23.41 -28.40
N ILE A 4 -48.71 22.46 -27.48
CA ILE A 4 -48.27 22.63 -26.08
C ILE A 4 -46.76 22.84 -25.97
N TYR A 5 -45.99 22.32 -26.94
CA TYR A 5 -44.56 22.55 -27.04
C TYR A 5 -44.27 24.05 -27.17
N ASP A 6 -44.87 24.72 -28.15
CA ASP A 6 -44.68 26.15 -28.44
C ASP A 6 -45.14 27.07 -27.29
N THR A 7 -45.95 26.55 -26.37
CA THR A 7 -46.39 27.30 -25.16
C THR A 7 -45.41 27.11 -23.99
N LEU A 8 -44.76 25.95 -23.91
CA LEU A 8 -43.83 25.62 -22.83
C LEU A 8 -42.39 25.98 -23.15
N VAL A 9 -42.00 25.93 -24.42
CA VAL A 9 -40.62 26.09 -24.92
C VAL A 9 -40.53 27.35 -25.76
N GLN A 10 -39.66 28.27 -25.37
CA GLN A 10 -39.49 29.55 -26.10
C GLN A 10 -38.64 29.37 -27.37
N ASP A 11 -37.58 28.59 -27.27
CA ASP A 11 -36.64 28.30 -28.35
C ASP A 11 -35.89 26.98 -28.10
N GLU A 12 -35.00 26.60 -29.01
CA GLU A 12 -34.21 25.36 -28.91
C GLU A 12 -33.20 25.37 -27.75
N GLU A 13 -32.85 26.53 -27.21
CA GLU A 13 -31.90 26.70 -26.11
C GLU A 13 -32.59 26.80 -24.74
N ASP A 14 -33.93 26.89 -24.71
CA ASP A 14 -34.76 26.91 -23.50
C ASP A 14 -34.79 25.54 -22.82
N ILE A 15 -33.69 25.15 -22.18
CA ILE A 15 -33.54 23.90 -21.45
C ILE A 15 -34.64 23.75 -20.38
N SER A 16 -34.97 24.84 -19.69
CA SER A 16 -36.04 24.82 -18.68
C SER A 16 -37.40 24.49 -19.32
N GLY A 17 -37.71 25.11 -20.45
CA GLY A 17 -38.90 24.79 -21.25
C GLY A 17 -38.89 23.36 -21.77
N GLN A 18 -37.75 22.85 -22.23
CA GLN A 18 -37.64 21.45 -22.67
C GLN A 18 -37.96 20.49 -21.52
N PHE A 19 -37.44 20.74 -20.32
CA PHE A 19 -37.77 19.96 -19.12
C PHE A 19 -39.24 20.12 -18.71
N ALA A 20 -39.84 21.30 -18.88
CA ALA A 20 -41.28 21.51 -18.67
C ALA A 20 -42.12 20.65 -19.62
N TYR A 21 -41.73 20.57 -20.89
CA TYR A 21 -42.39 19.72 -21.88
C TYR A 21 -42.22 18.21 -21.59
N LEU A 22 -41.03 17.79 -21.17
CA LEU A 22 -40.79 16.42 -20.72
C LEU A 22 -41.66 16.08 -19.51
N PHE A 23 -41.78 17.01 -18.56
CA PHE A 23 -42.65 16.84 -17.39
C PHE A 23 -44.13 16.75 -17.78
N TYR A 24 -44.60 17.60 -18.69
CA TYR A 24 -45.94 17.48 -19.28
C TYR A 24 -46.18 16.11 -19.93
N LYS A 25 -45.22 15.62 -20.74
CA LYS A 25 -45.33 14.30 -21.38
C LYS A 25 -45.43 13.17 -20.34
N HIS A 26 -44.67 13.28 -19.26
CA HIS A 26 -44.72 12.32 -18.16
C HIS A 26 -46.11 12.29 -17.51
N GLU A 27 -46.68 13.44 -17.15
CA GLU A 27 -48.02 13.52 -16.55
C GLU A 27 -49.12 13.06 -17.51
N LYS A 28 -49.04 13.42 -18.80
CA LYS A 28 -49.95 12.92 -19.84
C LYS A 28 -49.92 11.39 -19.93
N ARG A 29 -48.73 10.79 -19.86
CA ARG A 29 -48.55 9.33 -19.88
C ARG A 29 -49.13 8.68 -18.62
N LYS A 30 -48.86 9.20 -17.42
CA LYS A 30 -49.45 8.69 -16.18
C LYS A 30 -50.97 8.72 -16.23
N ARG A 31 -51.55 9.78 -16.80
CA ARG A 31 -52.99 9.88 -17.00
C ARG A 31 -53.50 8.83 -17.97
N ALA A 32 -52.80 8.59 -19.07
CA ALA A 32 -53.16 7.52 -20.01
C ALA A 32 -53.13 6.14 -19.33
N GLU A 33 -52.10 5.85 -18.54
CA GLU A 33 -51.97 4.60 -17.79
C GLU A 33 -53.09 4.44 -16.75
N TYR A 34 -53.44 5.51 -16.03
CA TYR A 34 -54.56 5.51 -15.11
C TYR A 34 -55.90 5.22 -15.81
N LEU A 35 -56.18 5.88 -16.94
CA LEU A 35 -57.43 5.68 -17.69
C LEU A 35 -57.53 4.24 -18.25
N LYS A 36 -56.41 3.66 -18.68
CA LYS A 36 -56.33 2.24 -19.05
C LYS A 36 -56.66 1.32 -17.88
N GLN A 37 -56.14 1.62 -16.68
CA GLN A 37 -56.41 0.83 -15.48
C GLN A 37 -57.87 0.94 -15.02
N THR A 38 -58.54 2.06 -15.29
CA THR A 38 -59.98 2.22 -15.00
C THR A 38 -60.91 1.56 -16.02
N GLY A 39 -60.35 0.94 -17.07
CA GLY A 39 -61.11 0.19 -18.07
C GLY A 39 -61.69 1.04 -19.20
N ASP A 40 -61.22 2.27 -19.38
CA ASP A 40 -61.60 3.08 -20.54
C ASP A 40 -61.07 2.44 -21.84
N SER A 41 -61.85 2.53 -22.92
CA SER A 41 -61.39 2.14 -24.25
C SER A 41 -60.33 3.08 -24.80
N ASP A 42 -59.52 2.62 -25.76
CA ASP A 42 -58.47 3.43 -26.38
C ASP A 42 -59.01 4.72 -27.03
N ASP A 43 -60.22 4.67 -27.61
CA ASP A 43 -60.88 5.84 -28.20
C ASP A 43 -61.29 6.87 -27.14
N GLU A 44 -61.85 6.41 -26.01
CA GLU A 44 -62.21 7.29 -24.89
C GLU A 44 -60.96 7.92 -24.27
N ILE A 45 -59.88 7.15 -24.13
CA ILE A 45 -58.59 7.64 -23.64
C ILE A 45 -58.07 8.73 -24.57
N ALA A 46 -58.08 8.51 -25.89
CA ALA A 46 -57.62 9.50 -26.87
C ALA A 46 -58.40 10.82 -26.76
N ILE A 47 -59.73 10.75 -26.59
CA ILE A 47 -60.58 11.93 -26.39
C ILE A 47 -60.25 12.64 -25.08
N LYS A 48 -60.13 11.90 -23.97
CA LYS A 48 -59.80 12.47 -22.65
C LYS A 48 -58.41 13.12 -22.63
N LEU A 49 -57.42 12.50 -23.26
CA LEU A 49 -56.06 13.05 -23.38
C LEU A 49 -55.99 14.28 -24.28
N ARG A 50 -56.80 14.35 -25.34
CA ARG A 50 -56.92 15.54 -26.18
C ARG A 50 -57.52 16.70 -25.39
N LYS A 51 -58.64 16.48 -24.70
CA LYS A 51 -59.24 17.49 -23.80
C LYS A 51 -58.24 17.98 -22.75
N TYR A 52 -57.50 17.06 -22.13
CA TYR A 52 -56.46 17.42 -21.18
C TYR A 52 -55.38 18.31 -21.79
N GLN A 53 -54.89 17.97 -22.99
CA GLN A 53 -53.93 18.81 -23.70
C GLN A 53 -54.48 20.20 -23.97
N ASP A 54 -55.72 20.30 -24.45
CA ASP A 54 -56.36 21.58 -24.74
C ASP A 54 -56.48 22.43 -23.46
N THR A 55 -56.95 21.84 -22.35
CA THR A 55 -57.02 22.52 -21.05
C THR A 55 -55.67 23.05 -20.58
N VAL A 56 -54.63 22.23 -20.70
CA VAL A 56 -53.27 22.64 -20.29
C VAL A 56 -52.74 23.76 -21.18
N ALA A 57 -52.98 23.70 -22.49
CA ALA A 57 -52.47 24.68 -23.45
C ALA A 57 -53.19 26.04 -23.35
N THR A 58 -54.45 26.06 -22.90
CA THR A 58 -55.25 27.30 -22.84
C THR A 58 -55.15 28.03 -21.51
N ASP A 59 -54.78 27.36 -20.43
CA ASP A 59 -54.76 27.92 -19.08
C ASP A 59 -53.34 28.32 -18.66
N PRO A 60 -53.07 29.63 -18.48
CA PRO A 60 -51.76 30.12 -18.06
C PRO A 60 -51.25 29.52 -16.74
N GLU A 61 -52.14 29.19 -15.81
CA GLU A 61 -51.74 28.59 -14.53
C GLU A 61 -51.23 27.16 -14.73
N ASN A 62 -51.82 26.38 -15.64
CA ASN A 62 -51.31 25.06 -15.97
C ASN A 62 -49.93 25.15 -16.64
N ILE A 63 -49.74 26.10 -17.55
CA ILE A 63 -48.42 26.36 -18.17
C ILE A 63 -47.37 26.66 -17.10
N LYS A 64 -47.71 27.51 -16.13
CA LYS A 64 -46.83 27.83 -15.00
C LYS A 64 -46.49 26.59 -14.17
N VAL A 65 -47.47 25.77 -13.82
CA VAL A 65 -47.26 24.51 -13.10
C VAL A 65 -46.26 23.59 -13.82
N PHE A 66 -46.38 23.46 -15.14
CA PHE A 66 -45.43 22.64 -15.91
C PHE A 66 -44.04 23.28 -16.00
N LYS A 67 -43.94 24.60 -16.12
CA LYS A 67 -42.65 25.31 -16.09
C LYS A 67 -41.94 25.16 -14.75
N GLU A 68 -42.65 25.39 -13.64
CA GLU A 68 -42.10 25.23 -12.29
C GLU A 68 -41.76 23.77 -11.99
N GLY A 69 -42.62 22.83 -12.37
CA GLY A 69 -42.36 21.40 -12.24
C GLY A 69 -41.16 20.95 -13.05
N GLY A 70 -41.04 21.40 -14.30
CA GLY A 70 -39.89 21.14 -15.17
C GLY A 70 -38.59 21.68 -14.57
N ALA A 71 -38.59 22.93 -14.10
CA ALA A 71 -37.44 23.55 -13.45
C ALA A 71 -37.01 22.76 -12.19
N LYS A 72 -37.97 22.32 -11.38
CA LYS A 72 -37.68 21.47 -10.22
C LYS A 72 -37.05 20.13 -10.63
N ARG A 73 -37.55 19.48 -11.68
CA ARG A 73 -36.96 18.22 -12.18
C ARG A 73 -35.56 18.40 -12.74
N LEU A 74 -35.31 19.53 -13.41
CA LEU A 74 -33.98 19.90 -13.85
C LEU A 74 -33.03 20.07 -12.65
N GLN A 75 -33.48 20.76 -11.61
CA GLN A 75 -32.71 20.92 -10.36
C GLN A 75 -32.41 19.56 -9.71
N ASP A 76 -33.41 18.70 -9.56
CA ASP A 76 -33.25 17.34 -9.00
C ASP A 76 -32.22 16.53 -9.83
N PHE A 77 -32.29 16.64 -11.16
CA PHE A 77 -31.36 15.97 -12.08
C PHE A 77 -29.92 16.49 -11.92
N LEU A 78 -29.73 17.81 -11.88
CA LEU A 78 -28.41 18.42 -11.71
C LEU A 78 -27.81 18.05 -10.35
N GLN A 79 -28.61 18.03 -9.30
CA GLN A 79 -28.17 17.61 -7.97
C GLN A 79 -27.74 16.14 -7.97
N ALA A 80 -28.54 15.24 -8.54
CA ALA A 80 -28.19 13.83 -8.64
C ALA A 80 -26.88 13.60 -9.45
N MET A 81 -26.69 14.36 -10.53
CA MET A 81 -25.45 14.32 -11.32
C MET A 81 -24.23 14.82 -10.54
N GLN A 82 -24.39 15.89 -9.76
CA GLN A 82 -23.34 16.42 -8.91
C GLN A 82 -22.94 15.42 -7.83
N ASP A 83 -23.93 14.83 -7.16
CA ASP A 83 -23.71 13.82 -6.11
C ASP A 83 -23.00 12.58 -6.68
N ALA A 84 -23.43 12.09 -7.84
CA ALA A 84 -22.78 10.97 -8.52
C ALA A 84 -21.31 11.28 -8.89
N THR A 85 -21.06 12.49 -9.39
CA THR A 85 -19.70 12.94 -9.75
C THR A 85 -18.81 13.07 -8.51
N LEU A 86 -19.35 13.61 -7.42
CA LEU A 86 -18.66 13.70 -6.13
C LEU A 86 -18.35 12.32 -5.55
N GLU A 87 -19.28 11.37 -5.64
CA GLU A 87 -19.03 10.00 -5.23
C GLU A 87 -17.93 9.34 -6.05
N GLU A 88 -17.92 9.54 -7.38
CA GLU A 88 -16.87 9.00 -8.23
C GLU A 88 -15.51 9.61 -7.90
N ALA A 89 -15.44 10.93 -7.71
CA ALA A 89 -14.23 11.61 -7.27
C ALA A 89 -13.74 11.10 -5.92
N ARG A 90 -14.65 10.89 -4.96
CA ARG A 90 -14.34 10.34 -3.64
C ARG A 90 -13.82 8.90 -3.74
N ARG A 91 -14.39 8.07 -4.63
CA ARG A 91 -13.90 6.70 -4.87
C ARG A 91 -12.50 6.71 -5.45
N LYS A 92 -12.23 7.56 -6.45
CA LYS A 92 -10.88 7.72 -7.03
C LYS A 92 -9.87 8.17 -5.97
N PHE A 93 -10.22 9.14 -5.14
CA PHE A 93 -9.37 9.62 -4.05
C PHE A 93 -9.08 8.52 -3.01
N LEU A 94 -10.09 7.72 -2.63
CA LEU A 94 -9.90 6.60 -1.71
C LEU A 94 -9.02 5.50 -2.29
N GLN A 95 -9.15 5.20 -3.58
CA GLN A 95 -8.28 4.24 -4.27
C GLN A 95 -6.83 4.72 -4.28
N GLU A 96 -6.58 5.97 -4.67
CA GLU A 96 -5.25 6.55 -4.69
C GLU A 96 -4.61 6.56 -3.28
N HIS A 97 -5.37 6.90 -2.24
CA HIS A 97 -4.87 6.84 -0.86
C HIS A 97 -4.57 5.41 -0.38
N GLN A 98 -5.33 4.41 -0.83
CA GLN A 98 -5.03 3.01 -0.51
C GLN A 98 -3.73 2.56 -1.19
N GLU A 99 -3.49 2.96 -2.43
CA GLU A 99 -2.26 2.68 -3.16
C GLU A 99 -1.05 3.33 -2.48
N ILE A 100 -1.16 4.61 -2.09
CA ILE A 100 -0.10 5.30 -1.33
C ILE A 100 0.14 4.59 0.01
N GLY A 101 -0.91 4.20 0.73
CA GLY A 101 -0.79 3.49 2.00
C GLY A 101 -0.18 2.08 1.87
N GLN A 102 -0.40 1.40 0.74
CA GLN A 102 0.28 0.14 0.42
C GLN A 102 1.76 0.40 0.08
N ALA A 103 2.05 1.38 -0.77
CA ALA A 103 3.42 1.75 -1.14
C ALA A 103 4.26 2.16 0.08
N VAL A 104 3.71 2.92 1.03
CA VAL A 104 4.39 3.28 2.29
C VAL A 104 4.67 2.05 3.16
N ARG A 105 3.71 1.11 3.26
CA ARG A 105 3.91 -0.14 4.01
C ARG A 105 4.96 -1.05 3.38
N ASP A 106 5.02 -1.09 2.06
CA ASP A 106 6.05 -1.85 1.34
C ASP A 106 7.43 -1.20 1.49
N LEU A 107 7.50 0.14 1.48
CA LEU A 107 8.72 0.87 1.79
C LEU A 107 9.20 0.59 3.23
N ASP A 108 8.29 0.61 4.20
CA ASP A 108 8.62 0.34 5.61
C ASP A 108 9.13 -1.10 5.81
N LYS A 109 8.53 -2.09 5.13
CA LYS A 109 9.05 -3.46 5.10
C LYS A 109 10.47 -3.54 4.53
N LEU A 110 10.74 -2.84 3.41
CA LEU A 110 12.07 -2.83 2.79
C LEU A 110 13.11 -2.13 3.69
N VAL A 111 12.73 -1.04 4.35
CA VAL A 111 13.57 -0.32 5.32
C VAL A 111 13.85 -1.19 6.56
N GLY A 112 12.82 -1.86 7.09
CA GLY A 112 12.94 -2.79 8.22
C GLY A 112 13.84 -3.99 7.91
N GLN A 113 13.71 -4.59 6.71
CA GLN A 113 14.55 -5.69 6.27
C GLN A 113 16.03 -5.27 6.14
N LYS A 114 16.31 -4.08 5.58
CA LYS A 114 17.68 -3.54 5.50
C LYS A 114 18.27 -3.23 6.89
N ARG A 115 17.47 -2.70 7.83
CA ARG A 115 17.90 -2.48 9.23
C ARG A 115 18.27 -3.80 9.92
N GLY A 116 17.46 -4.85 9.74
CA GLY A 116 17.73 -6.17 10.32
C GLY A 116 19.01 -6.83 9.80
N LEU A 117 19.31 -6.68 8.50
CA LEU A 117 20.56 -7.18 7.90
C LEU A 117 21.79 -6.39 8.38
N GLY A 118 21.70 -5.05 8.38
CA GLY A 118 22.80 -4.19 8.85
C GLY A 118 23.15 -4.44 10.32
N GLN A 119 22.14 -4.59 11.18
CA GLN A 119 22.35 -4.84 12.61
C GLN A 119 22.93 -6.24 12.90
N ARG A 120 22.57 -7.25 12.09
CA ARG A 120 23.17 -8.60 12.20
C ARG A 120 24.62 -8.61 11.74
N PHE A 121 24.94 -7.87 10.68
CA PHE A 121 26.30 -7.79 10.15
C PHE A 121 27.24 -7.03 11.09
N THR A 122 26.80 -5.91 11.68
CA THR A 122 27.59 -5.18 12.68
C THR A 122 27.79 -5.97 13.96
N SER A 123 26.76 -6.68 14.44
CA SER A 123 26.87 -7.57 15.60
C SER A 123 27.85 -8.72 15.35
N TRP A 124 27.77 -9.37 14.19
CA TRP A 124 28.70 -10.43 13.80
C TRP A 124 30.15 -9.94 13.69
N LEU A 125 30.38 -8.77 13.07
CA LEU A 125 31.71 -8.16 12.98
C LEU A 125 32.29 -7.81 14.35
N LEU A 126 31.50 -7.20 15.24
CA LEU A 126 31.97 -6.81 16.58
C LEU A 126 32.29 -8.04 17.45
N ILE A 127 31.53 -9.13 17.31
CA ILE A 127 31.80 -10.39 18.04
C ILE A 127 33.05 -11.09 17.49
N GLY A 128 33.21 -11.15 16.16
CA GLY A 128 34.39 -11.75 15.53
C GLY A 128 35.69 -10.98 15.84
N MET A 129 35.64 -9.65 15.78
CA MET A 129 36.78 -8.77 16.03
C MET A 129 37.26 -8.81 17.49
N ARG A 130 36.34 -9.00 18.46
CA ARG A 130 36.68 -9.16 19.89
C ARG A 130 37.41 -10.48 20.19
N SER A 131 37.12 -11.57 19.47
CA SER A 131 37.86 -12.85 19.63
C SER A 131 39.26 -12.81 19.00
N TRP A 132 39.41 -12.10 17.88
CA TRP A 132 40.72 -11.93 17.23
C TRP A 132 41.65 -11.04 18.05
N LEU A 133 41.14 -9.97 18.65
CA LEU A 133 41.93 -9.09 19.50
C LEU A 133 42.41 -9.79 20.79
N SER A 134 41.62 -10.68 21.39
CA SER A 134 42.06 -11.37 22.61
C SER A 134 43.18 -12.37 22.34
N THR A 135 43.10 -13.13 21.24
CA THR A 135 44.13 -14.14 20.88
C THR A 135 45.46 -13.51 20.51
N ALA A 136 45.46 -12.39 19.77
CA ALA A 136 46.67 -11.65 19.45
C ALA A 136 47.36 -11.07 20.69
N ILE A 137 46.59 -10.53 21.64
CA ILE A 137 47.12 -9.98 22.90
C ILE A 137 47.73 -11.10 23.76
N TRP A 138 47.06 -12.25 23.89
CA TRP A 138 47.59 -13.40 24.63
C TRP A 138 48.85 -13.97 23.99
N GLY A 139 48.95 -14.02 22.66
CA GLY A 139 50.16 -14.46 21.95
C GLY A 139 51.39 -13.59 22.28
N VAL A 140 51.22 -12.27 22.29
CA VAL A 140 52.30 -11.34 22.68
C VAL A 140 52.64 -11.50 24.16
N PHE A 141 51.65 -11.65 25.04
CA PHE A 141 51.86 -11.81 26.47
C PHE A 141 52.64 -13.11 26.80
N ILE A 142 52.27 -14.22 26.17
CA ILE A 142 52.97 -15.51 26.33
C ILE A 142 54.39 -15.42 25.79
N GLY A 143 54.60 -14.79 24.63
CA GLY A 143 55.93 -14.56 24.07
C GLY A 143 56.83 -13.74 25.00
N CYS A 144 56.30 -12.67 25.59
CA CYS A 144 57.03 -11.86 26.57
C CYS A 144 57.37 -12.64 27.84
N ILE A 145 56.47 -13.49 28.35
CA ILE A 145 56.72 -14.34 29.52
C ILE A 145 57.82 -15.37 29.23
N LEU A 146 57.79 -16.02 28.06
CA LEU A 146 58.81 -16.98 27.66
C LEU A 146 60.19 -16.32 27.50
N LEU A 147 60.25 -15.11 26.95
CA LEU A 147 61.49 -14.32 26.88
C LEU A 147 62.01 -13.94 28.28
N LEU A 148 61.12 -13.55 29.20
CA LEU A 148 61.49 -13.25 30.58
C LEU A 148 62.02 -14.48 31.33
N LEU A 149 61.40 -15.65 31.13
CA LEU A 149 61.87 -16.92 31.69
C LEU A 149 63.21 -17.35 31.10
N ALA A 150 63.40 -17.18 29.78
CA ALA A 150 64.69 -17.45 29.13
C ALA A 150 65.81 -16.55 29.67
N TRP A 151 65.48 -15.30 30.04
CA TRP A 151 66.42 -14.38 30.67
C TRP A 151 66.70 -14.74 32.14
N LEU A 152 65.69 -15.19 32.89
CA LEU A 152 65.83 -15.58 34.30
C LEU A 152 66.55 -16.92 34.50
N VAL A 153 66.48 -17.82 33.53
CA VAL A 153 67.08 -19.16 33.58
C VAL A 153 68.47 -19.21 32.95
N ALA A 154 69.04 -18.07 32.53
CA ALA A 154 70.42 -18.02 32.04
C ALA A 154 71.39 -18.59 33.09
N PRO A 155 71.92 -19.82 32.90
CA PRO A 155 72.77 -20.43 33.90
C PRO A 155 74.17 -19.85 33.77
N GLN A 156 74.68 -19.27 34.86
CA GLN A 156 76.11 -19.02 34.99
C GLN A 156 76.82 -20.37 35.09
N GLY A 157 77.32 -20.89 33.97
CA GLY A 157 78.28 -21.98 33.96
C GLY A 157 77.95 -23.14 33.02
N THR A 158 78.89 -23.37 32.10
CA THR A 158 79.05 -24.51 31.18
C THR A 158 78.08 -24.57 30.00
N GLU A 159 78.63 -24.20 28.83
CA GLU A 159 78.01 -24.17 27.49
C GLU A 159 77.40 -25.52 27.06
N GLU A 160 77.84 -26.62 27.67
CA GLU A 160 77.34 -27.97 27.39
C GLU A 160 75.98 -28.29 28.04
N ALA A 161 75.69 -27.72 29.21
CA ALA A 161 74.41 -27.95 29.91
C ALA A 161 73.24 -27.22 29.22
N ALA A 162 73.51 -26.02 28.68
CA ALA A 162 72.51 -25.24 27.94
C ALA A 162 72.13 -25.90 26.60
N LYS A 163 73.10 -26.47 25.87
CA LYS A 163 72.81 -27.23 24.63
C LYS A 163 71.97 -28.47 24.91
N SER A 164 72.33 -29.26 25.93
CA SER A 164 71.58 -30.45 26.35
C SER A 164 70.13 -30.15 26.74
N PHE A 165 69.88 -29.02 27.43
CA PHE A 165 68.53 -28.59 27.79
C PHE A 165 67.72 -28.17 26.55
N TRP A 166 68.30 -27.37 25.65
CA TRP A 166 67.62 -26.89 24.45
C TRP A 166 67.33 -28.03 23.46
N ASP A 167 68.25 -28.98 23.28
CA ASP A 167 68.01 -30.15 22.41
C ASP A 167 66.84 -30.99 22.94
N LYS A 168 66.79 -31.27 24.26
CA LYS A 168 65.66 -31.99 24.86
C LYS A 168 64.34 -31.23 24.80
N ALA A 169 64.37 -29.91 24.99
CA ALA A 169 63.17 -29.08 24.92
C ALA A 169 62.64 -28.96 23.48
N MET A 170 63.53 -28.88 22.49
CA MET A 170 63.18 -28.81 21.08
C MET A 170 62.68 -30.15 20.53
N ASP A 171 63.23 -31.29 20.98
CA ASP A 171 62.72 -32.62 20.65
C ASP A 171 61.31 -32.87 21.24
N GLY A 172 61.04 -32.41 22.46
CA GLY A 172 59.69 -32.48 23.04
C GLY A 172 58.67 -31.64 22.25
N LEU A 173 59.10 -30.49 21.73
CA LEU A 173 58.26 -29.58 20.93
C LEU A 173 58.00 -30.12 19.52
N SER A 174 58.99 -30.72 18.86
CA SER A 174 58.80 -31.34 17.54
C SER A 174 57.81 -32.50 17.62
N HIS A 175 57.94 -33.36 18.65
CA HIS A 175 57.03 -34.49 18.87
C HIS A 175 55.60 -34.03 19.19
N PHE A 176 55.42 -32.92 19.91
CA PHE A 176 54.10 -32.33 20.15
C PHE A 176 53.47 -31.76 18.87
N ILE A 177 54.25 -31.11 18.02
CA ILE A 177 53.79 -30.55 16.73
C ILE A 177 53.40 -31.66 15.76
N ASP A 178 54.17 -32.74 15.70
CA ASP A 178 53.85 -33.88 14.84
C ASP A 178 52.63 -34.65 15.35
N CYS A 179 52.44 -34.72 16.67
CA CYS A 179 51.23 -35.30 17.27
C CYS A 179 49.97 -34.47 16.94
N GLN A 180 50.06 -33.13 16.99
CA GLN A 180 48.97 -32.21 16.59
C GLN A 180 48.59 -32.30 15.10
N LYS A 181 49.52 -32.72 14.23
CA LYS A 181 49.26 -32.86 12.78
C LYS A 181 48.61 -34.19 12.40
N SER A 182 48.64 -35.20 13.26
CA SER A 182 48.05 -36.52 12.98
C SER A 182 46.57 -36.58 13.39
N VAL A 183 45.70 -37.04 12.50
CA VAL A 183 44.24 -36.90 12.59
C VAL A 183 43.55 -38.14 13.26
N ALA A 184 44.27 -39.05 13.93
CA ALA A 184 43.65 -40.14 14.70
C ALA A 184 44.59 -40.73 15.80
N PRO A 185 44.07 -41.11 17.01
CA PRO A 185 44.85 -41.73 18.10
C PRO A 185 44.94 -43.28 17.93
N PRO A 186 45.83 -44.04 18.61
CA PRO A 186 46.38 -43.80 19.95
C PRO A 186 47.89 -44.12 20.10
N GLU A 187 48.40 -44.00 21.34
CA GLU A 187 49.75 -44.34 21.82
C GLU A 187 50.80 -43.23 21.80
N CYS A 188 50.46 -42.08 22.37
CA CYS A 188 51.46 -41.30 23.10
C CYS A 188 51.36 -41.69 24.59
N LYS A 189 52.00 -42.80 24.97
CA LYS A 189 52.16 -43.18 26.37
C LYS A 189 53.62 -43.04 26.79
N GLU A 190 53.72 -42.38 27.94
CA GLU A 190 54.87 -42.10 28.82
C GLU A 190 55.83 -40.99 28.39
#